data_AF-A0A0J1IPX1-F1
#
_entry.id   AF-A0A0J1IPX1-F1
#
_cell.length_a   1.000
_cell.length_b   1.000
_cell.length_c   1.000
_cell.angle_alpha   90.00
_cell.angle_beta   90.00
_cell.angle_gamma   90.00
#
_symmetry.space_group_name_H-M   'P 1'
#
loop_
_entity.id
_entity.type
_entity.pdbx_description
1 polymer ?
#
loop_
_entity_poly.entity_id
_entity_poly.type
_entity_poly.pdbx_seq_one_letter_code
_entity_poly.pdbx_strand_id
1 'polypeptide(L)'
;MSKKPREKVRKSNEWQPHAKQIKMAELLLDPEDRRTKKEKCAEVGITPKTLWKWMNDARYVDFVNSQLDRYTNGELAEVWRALINQCKRGNVQAIKLFFEMKELHPDTKAW
;
A
#
# COMPACT_ATOMS: atom_id res chain seq x y z
N MET A 1 -25.98 9.96 43.43
CA MET A 1 -25.19 10.09 42.17
C MET A 1 -23.88 9.33 42.36
N SER A 2 -23.77 8.09 41.87
CA SER A 2 -22.57 7.28 42.05
C SER A 2 -21.65 7.43 40.83
N LYS A 3 -20.46 8.02 41.01
CA LYS A 3 -19.47 8.19 39.94
C LYS A 3 -18.87 6.82 39.60
N LYS A 4 -19.16 6.28 38.41
CA LYS A 4 -18.51 5.07 37.89
C LYS A 4 -16.98 5.28 37.84
N PRO A 5 -16.16 4.31 38.27
CA PRO A 5 -14.70 4.43 38.18
C PRO A 5 -14.29 4.54 36.72
N ARG A 6 -13.40 5.49 36.39
CA ARG A 6 -12.78 5.56 35.07
C ARG A 6 -11.83 4.37 34.92
N GLU A 7 -12.28 3.38 34.16
CA GLU A 7 -11.49 2.23 33.79
C GLU A 7 -10.24 2.70 33.02
N LYS A 8 -9.07 2.45 33.60
CA LYS A 8 -7.79 2.77 32.95
C LYS A 8 -7.60 1.79 31.81
N VAL A 9 -7.95 2.20 30.59
CA VAL A 9 -7.64 1.47 29.36
C VAL A 9 -6.14 1.18 29.34
N ARG A 10 -5.77 -0.09 29.52
CA ARG A 10 -4.40 -0.56 29.37
C ARG A 10 -4.02 -0.32 27.90
N LYS A 11 -3.07 0.59 27.65
CA LYS A 11 -2.52 0.79 26.30
C LYS A 11 -1.99 -0.56 25.82
N SER A 12 -2.46 -1.02 24.66
CA SER A 12 -1.94 -2.24 24.05
C SER A 12 -0.44 -2.10 23.84
N ASN A 13 0.32 -3.16 24.09
CA ASN A 13 1.78 -3.17 23.97
C ASN A 13 2.24 -3.34 22.50
N GLU A 14 1.35 -3.02 21.57
CA GLU A 14 1.49 -3.25 20.15
C GLU A 14 2.20 -2.04 19.54
N TRP A 15 3.20 -2.30 18.70
CA TRP A 15 3.94 -1.23 18.06
C TRP A 15 3.01 -0.40 17.17
N GLN A 16 3.15 0.92 17.24
CA GLN A 16 2.35 1.86 16.46
C GLN A 16 3.29 2.85 15.78
N PRO A 17 3.12 3.13 14.48
CA PRO A 17 3.92 4.11 13.79
C PRO A 17 3.59 5.51 14.32
N HIS A 18 4.61 6.32 14.58
CA HIS A 18 4.38 7.72 14.98
C HIS A 18 4.19 8.62 13.75
N ALA A 19 3.72 9.87 13.95
CA ALA A 19 3.37 10.79 12.86
C ALA A 19 4.43 10.92 11.74
N LYS A 20 5.73 11.05 12.09
CA LYS A 20 6.81 11.11 11.09
C LYS A 20 7.00 9.81 10.30
N GLN A 21 6.77 8.64 10.90
CA GLN A 21 6.81 7.34 10.21
C GLN A 21 5.65 7.21 9.23
N ILE A 22 4.45 7.64 9.63
CA ILE A 22 3.26 7.67 8.76
C ILE A 22 3.52 8.57 7.56
N LYS A 23 3.93 9.82 7.79
CA LYS A 23 4.23 10.78 6.71
C LYS A 23 5.31 10.27 5.76
N MET A 24 6.37 9.64 6.30
CA MET A 24 7.41 9.06 5.46
C MET A 24 6.88 7.90 4.60
N ALA A 25 6.02 7.03 5.16
CA ALA A 25 5.40 5.95 4.41
C ALA A 25 4.52 6.48 3.27
N GLU A 26 3.71 7.51 3.51
CA GLU A 26 2.90 8.19 2.48
C GLU A 26 3.77 8.68 1.32
N LEU A 27 4.85 9.42 1.63
CA LEU A 27 5.79 9.91 0.61
C LEU A 27 6.53 8.80 -0.15
N LEU A 28 6.75 7.64 0.48
CA LEU A 28 7.40 6.50 -0.18
C LEU A 28 6.46 5.76 -1.12
N LEU A 29 5.17 5.77 -0.83
CA LEU A 29 4.15 5.03 -1.57
C LEU A 29 3.47 5.86 -2.66
N ASP A 30 3.64 7.18 -2.65
CA ASP A 30 3.17 8.06 -3.71
C ASP A 30 3.93 7.80 -5.03
N PRO A 31 3.27 7.26 -6.08
CA PRO A 31 3.90 6.97 -7.36
C PRO A 31 4.27 8.24 -8.16
N GLU A 32 3.64 9.38 -7.85
CA GLU A 32 3.90 10.66 -8.49
C GLU A 32 5.05 11.42 -7.83
N ASP A 33 5.46 11.04 -6.61
CA ASP A 33 6.56 11.68 -5.89
C ASP A 33 7.95 11.20 -6.38
N ARG A 34 8.50 11.97 -7.33
CA ARG A 34 9.82 11.77 -7.94
C ARG A 34 11.02 12.19 -7.09
N ARG A 35 10.81 12.76 -5.90
CA ARG A 35 11.90 13.26 -5.06
C ARG A 35 12.78 12.13 -4.53
N THR A 36 14.03 12.44 -4.25
CA THR A 36 14.97 11.51 -3.64
C THR A 36 14.60 11.20 -2.18
N LYS A 37 15.07 10.06 -1.66
CA LYS A 37 14.91 9.72 -0.22
C LYS A 37 15.45 10.81 0.70
N LYS A 38 16.50 11.53 0.28
CA LYS A 38 17.11 12.63 1.04
C LYS A 38 16.16 13.84 1.13
N GLU A 39 15.51 14.21 0.03
CA GLU A 39 14.53 15.29 0.01
C GLU A 39 13.27 14.94 0.81
N LYS A 40 12.78 13.69 0.70
CA LYS A 40 11.67 13.19 1.53
C LYS A 40 12.02 13.24 3.03
N CYS A 41 13.25 12.85 3.41
CA CYS A 41 13.74 12.98 4.78
C CYS A 41 13.72 14.44 5.27
N ALA A 42 14.15 15.39 4.42
CA ALA A 42 14.15 16.81 4.76
C ALA A 42 12.72 17.32 5.01
N GLU A 43 11.75 16.93 4.19
CA GLU A 43 10.35 17.32 4.35
C GLU A 43 9.71 16.76 5.64
N VAL A 44 10.07 15.53 6.02
CA VAL A 44 9.57 14.88 7.25
C VAL A 44 10.31 15.41 8.49
N GLY A 45 11.44 16.09 8.31
CA GLY A 45 12.29 16.57 9.40
C GLY A 45 13.00 15.42 10.13
N ILE A 46 13.60 14.49 9.35
CA ILE A 46 14.43 13.39 9.84
C ILE A 46 15.75 13.34 9.10
N THR A 47 16.72 12.63 9.67
CA THR A 47 17.99 12.37 8.98
C THR A 47 17.89 11.10 8.10
N PRO A 48 18.69 10.97 7.04
CA PRO A 48 18.79 9.73 6.27
C PRO A 48 19.15 8.51 7.13
N LYS A 49 19.94 8.71 8.19
CA LYS A 49 20.29 7.66 9.15
C LYS A 49 19.06 7.18 9.94
N THR A 50 18.16 8.09 10.31
CA THR A 50 16.89 7.75 10.95
C THR A 50 16.02 6.90 10.03
N LEU A 51 15.87 7.32 8.77
CA LEU A 51 15.16 6.53 7.76
C LEU A 51 15.80 5.14 7.58
N TRP A 52 17.13 5.07 7.49
CA TRP A 52 17.83 3.79 7.40
C TRP A 52 17.51 2.87 8.58
N LYS A 53 17.50 3.39 9.82
CA LYS A 53 17.10 2.59 10.99
C LYS A 53 15.67 2.07 10.89
N TRP A 54 14.74 2.89 10.43
CA TRP A 54 13.34 2.45 10.25
C TRP A 54 13.23 1.39 9.16
N MET A 55 13.94 1.52 8.05
CA MET A 55 13.94 0.51 6.98
C MET A 55 14.59 -0.82 7.40
N ASN A 56 15.33 -0.86 8.50
CA ASN A 56 15.87 -2.08 9.10
C ASN A 56 15.02 -2.59 10.29
N ASP A 57 13.95 -1.90 10.65
CA ASP A 57 13.00 -2.33 11.68
C ASP A 57 11.83 -3.04 10.99
N ALA A 58 11.71 -4.36 11.21
CA ALA A 58 10.67 -5.19 10.61
C ALA A 58 9.27 -4.61 10.82
N ARG A 59 9.01 -4.03 11.99
CA ARG A 59 7.68 -3.47 12.33
C ARG A 59 7.31 -2.29 11.42
N TYR A 60 8.27 -1.45 11.07
CA TYR A 60 8.04 -0.33 10.15
C TYR A 60 7.93 -0.81 8.70
N VAL A 61 8.73 -1.79 8.29
CA VAL A 61 8.64 -2.40 6.96
C VAL A 61 7.26 -3.04 6.75
N ASP A 62 6.79 -3.82 7.73
CA ASP A 62 5.46 -4.44 7.70
C ASP A 62 4.35 -3.39 7.62
N PHE A 63 4.50 -2.28 8.35
CA PHE A 63 3.57 -1.15 8.24
C PHE A 63 3.55 -0.55 6.82
N VAL A 64 4.70 -0.25 6.23
CA VAL A 64 4.77 0.28 4.86
C VAL A 64 4.13 -0.69 3.86
N ASN A 65 4.44 -1.99 3.97
CA ASN A 65 3.84 -3.02 3.12
C ASN A 65 2.31 -3.09 3.29
N SER A 66 1.81 -3.01 4.51
CA SER A 66 0.35 -2.99 4.75
C SER A 66 -0.35 -1.77 4.15
N GLN A 67 0.35 -0.63 4.05
CA GLN A 67 -0.17 0.56 3.38
C GLN A 67 -0.10 0.43 1.86
N LEU A 68 0.97 -0.18 1.33
CA LEU A 68 1.10 -0.51 -0.08
C LEU A 68 -0.04 -1.42 -0.54
N ASP A 69 -0.34 -2.48 0.20
CA ASP A 69 -1.42 -3.41 -0.12
C ASP A 69 -2.79 -2.70 -0.16
N ARG A 70 -3.04 -1.74 0.73
CA ARG A 70 -4.27 -0.94 0.69
C ARG A 70 -4.34 -0.08 -0.57
N TYR A 71 -3.22 0.49 -0.99
CA TYR A 71 -3.14 1.31 -2.19
C TYR A 71 -3.31 0.46 -3.46
N THR A 72 -2.58 -0.65 -3.58
CA THR A 72 -2.62 -1.54 -4.74
C THR A 72 -3.95 -2.28 -4.88
N ASN A 73 -4.67 -2.54 -3.78
CA ASN A 73 -6.04 -3.06 -3.85
C ASN A 73 -7.03 -2.04 -4.48
N GLY A 74 -6.82 -0.74 -4.26
CA GLY A 74 -7.58 0.32 -4.93
C GLY A 74 -7.23 0.42 -6.41
N GLU A 75 -5.94 0.42 -6.73
CA GLU A 75 -5.45 0.39 -8.11
C GLU A 75 -5.91 -0.86 -8.86
N LEU A 76 -6.00 -2.02 -8.21
CA LEU A 76 -6.51 -3.25 -8.81
C LEU A 76 -7.93 -3.06 -9.33
N ALA A 77 -8.81 -2.38 -8.59
CA ALA A 77 -10.16 -2.08 -9.04
C ALA A 77 -10.19 -1.13 -10.26
N GLU A 78 -9.29 -0.14 -10.30
CA GLU A 78 -9.15 0.76 -11.45
C GLU A 78 -8.57 0.03 -12.68
N VAL A 79 -7.58 -0.85 -12.49
CA VAL A 79 -7.02 -1.71 -13.53
C VAL A 79 -8.12 -2.62 -14.10
N TRP A 80 -8.95 -3.24 -13.27
CA TRP A 80 -10.10 -4.02 -13.71
C TRP A 80 -11.08 -3.17 -14.52
N ARG A 81 -11.37 -1.94 -14.08
CA ARG A 81 -12.27 -1.02 -14.80
C ARG A 81 -11.70 -0.62 -16.15
N ALA A 82 -10.40 -0.30 -16.20
CA ALA A 82 -9.69 0.02 -17.44
C ALA A 82 -9.71 -1.18 -18.41
N LEU A 83 -9.46 -2.39 -17.90
CA LEU A 83 -9.52 -3.63 -18.67
C LEU A 83 -10.91 -3.86 -19.26
N ILE A 84 -11.98 -3.74 -18.45
CA ILE A 84 -13.37 -3.85 -18.90
C ILE A 84 -13.68 -2.80 -19.98
N ASN A 85 -13.23 -1.57 -19.81
CA ASN A 85 -13.43 -0.51 -20.80
C ASN A 85 -12.72 -0.81 -22.13
N GLN A 86 -11.52 -1.39 -22.10
CA GLN A 86 -10.83 -1.85 -23.31
C GLN A 86 -11.57 -3.03 -23.97
N CYS A 87 -12.10 -3.97 -23.19
CA CYS A 87 -12.93 -5.06 -23.71
C CYS A 87 -14.18 -4.54 -24.42
N LYS A 88 -14.90 -3.58 -23.82
CA LYS A 88 -16.08 -2.93 -24.42
C LYS A 88 -15.77 -2.19 -25.73
N ARG A 89 -14.53 -1.75 -25.92
CA ARG A 89 -14.03 -1.11 -27.15
C ARG A 89 -13.58 -2.11 -28.22
N GLY A 90 -13.70 -3.41 -27.98
CA GLY A 90 -13.30 -4.45 -28.93
C GLY A 90 -11.79 -4.71 -28.98
N ASN A 91 -11.02 -4.30 -27.97
CA ASN A 91 -9.60 -4.61 -27.90
C ASN A 91 -9.40 -6.11 -27.64
N VAL A 92 -8.98 -6.85 -28.66
CA VAL A 92 -8.86 -8.32 -28.63
C VAL A 92 -7.81 -8.78 -27.60
N GLN A 93 -6.71 -8.04 -27.42
CA GLN A 93 -5.71 -8.39 -26.40
C GLN A 93 -6.28 -8.25 -24.98
N ALA A 94 -7.04 -7.19 -24.73
CA ALA A 94 -7.70 -6.98 -23.43
C ALA A 94 -8.74 -8.08 -23.14
N ILE A 95 -9.52 -8.48 -24.16
CA ILE A 95 -10.52 -9.55 -24.05
C ILE A 95 -9.85 -10.90 -23.74
N LYS A 96 -8.75 -11.22 -24.44
CA LYS A 96 -7.96 -12.43 -24.19
C LYS A 96 -7.44 -12.45 -22.75
N LEU A 97 -6.80 -11.36 -22.31
CA LEU A 97 -6.32 -11.22 -20.93
C LEU A 97 -7.44 -11.38 -19.90
N PHE A 98 -8.62 -10.79 -20.14
CA PHE A 98 -9.77 -10.92 -19.25
C PHE A 98 -10.24 -12.38 -19.10
N PHE A 99 -10.30 -13.14 -20.20
CA PHE A 99 -10.69 -14.54 -20.15
C PHE A 99 -9.61 -15.44 -19.51
N GLU A 100 -8.32 -15.17 -19.76
CA GLU A 100 -7.21 -15.84 -19.08
C GLU A 100 -7.28 -15.64 -17.55
N MET A 101 -7.49 -14.39 -17.10
CA MET A 101 -7.62 -14.06 -15.69
C MET A 101 -8.88 -14.64 -15.02
N LYS A 102 -9.92 -14.96 -15.78
CA LYS A 102 -11.14 -15.62 -15.29
C LYS A 102 -11.09 -17.14 -15.41
N GLU A 103 -9.95 -17.69 -15.83
CA GLU A 103 -9.77 -19.12 -16.10
C GLU A 103 -10.80 -19.67 -17.13
N LEU A 104 -11.39 -18.78 -17.94
CA LEU A 104 -12.38 -19.12 -18.96
C LEU A 104 -11.72 -19.62 -20.27
N HIS A 105 -10.39 -19.60 -20.34
CA HIS A 105 -9.58 -20.25 -21.36
C HIS A 105 -8.71 -21.35 -20.73
N PRO A 106 -9.16 -22.63 -20.72
CA PRO A 106 -8.37 -23.74 -20.19
C PRO A 106 -7.16 -24.17 -21.04
N ASP A 107 -6.91 -23.54 -22.19
CA ASP A 107 -6.06 -24.12 -23.26
C ASP A 107 -4.61 -23.60 -23.33
N THR A 108 -3.98 -23.35 -22.19
CA THR A 108 -2.51 -23.20 -22.11
C THR A 108 -1.91 -24.00 -20.96
N LYS A 109 -2.31 -25.27 -20.83
CA LYS A 109 -1.35 -26.29 -20.41
C LYS A 109 -0.53 -26.68 -21.64
N ALA A 110 0.63 -26.05 -21.78
CA ALA A 110 1.67 -26.48 -22.71
C ALA A 110 2.08 -27.93 -22.41
N TRP A 111 2.25 -28.70 -23.48
CA TRP A 111 2.83 -30.03 -23.53
C TRP A 111 4.23 -30.05 -22.92
#